data_AF-A0A1H6R443-F1
#
_entry.id   AF-A0A1H6R443-F1
#
_cell.length_a   1.000
_cell.length_b   1.000
_cell.length_c   1.000
_cell.angle_alpha   90.00
_cell.angle_beta   90.00
_cell.angle_gamma   90.00
#
_symmetry.space_group_name_H-M   'P 1'
#
loop_
_entity.id
_entity.type
_entity.pdbx_description
1 polymer ?
#
loop_
_entity_poly.entity_id
_entity_poly.type
_entity_poly.pdbx_seq_one_letter_code
_entity_poly.pdbx_strand_id
1 'polypeptide(L)'
;MASDLSSNPWHLCAQQALAYLLTYETQAQEDELFALGYLIPQIDLVCEWAQAQSALIQGLEKASGDFIQDCTQVLQANMQSDALTSTDRQQILALWQLACTHIR
;
A
#
# COMPACT_ATOMS: atom_id res chain seq x y z
N MET A 1 -13.69 20.17 13.26
CA MET A 1 -14.51 18.95 13.23
C MET A 1 -13.63 17.85 12.69
N ALA A 2 -13.15 16.94 13.54
CA ALA A 2 -12.42 15.78 13.06
C ALA A 2 -13.46 14.86 12.41
N SER A 3 -13.46 14.82 11.08
CA SER A 3 -14.25 13.85 10.33
C SER A 3 -13.93 12.47 10.88
N ASP A 4 -14.97 11.67 11.15
CA ASP A 4 -14.82 10.34 11.71
C ASP A 4 -14.12 9.42 10.69
N LEU A 5 -12.79 9.34 10.79
CA LEU A 5 -11.93 8.56 9.89
C LEU A 5 -12.19 7.05 10.02
N SER A 6 -12.89 6.61 11.06
CA SER A 6 -13.28 5.20 11.25
C SER A 6 -14.23 4.70 10.16
N SER A 7 -14.81 5.60 9.36
CA SER A 7 -15.71 5.26 8.25
C SER A 7 -15.06 5.34 6.87
N ASN A 8 -13.75 5.66 6.75
CA ASN A 8 -13.08 5.69 5.45
C ASN A 8 -12.58 4.27 5.07
N PRO A 9 -13.23 3.57 4.12
CA PRO A 9 -12.84 2.21 3.74
C PRO A 9 -11.42 2.13 3.20
N TRP A 10 -10.92 3.18 2.55
CA TRP A 10 -9.54 3.25 2.08
C TRP A 10 -8.53 3.28 3.22
N HIS A 11 -8.83 4.05 4.27
CA HIS A 11 -7.98 4.11 5.44
C HIS A 11 -7.92 2.75 6.16
N LEU A 12 -9.06 2.08 6.29
CA LEU A 12 -9.14 0.75 6.88
C LEU A 12 -8.37 -0.30 6.09
N CYS A 13 -8.50 -0.31 4.75
CA CYS A 13 -7.76 -1.26 3.90
C CYS A 13 -6.24 -1.04 3.99
N ALA A 14 -5.79 0.23 3.96
CA ALA A 14 -4.38 0.56 4.09
C ALA A 14 -3.82 0.17 5.47
N GLN A 15 -4.58 0.39 6.55
CA GLN A 15 -4.19 -0.04 7.89
C GLN A 15 -4.09 -1.56 8.01
N GLN A 16 -5.04 -2.31 7.43
CA GLN A 16 -5.01 -3.78 7.43
C GLN A 16 -3.77 -4.31 6.69
N ALA A 17 -3.48 -3.76 5.50
CA ALA A 17 -2.29 -4.12 4.73
C ALA A 17 -0.99 -3.78 5.49
N LEU A 18 -0.91 -2.58 6.06
CA LEU A 18 0.26 -2.13 6.83
C LEU A 18 0.50 -3.02 8.07
N ALA A 19 -0.55 -3.33 8.83
CA ALA A 19 -0.44 -4.21 9.99
C ALA A 19 0.04 -5.62 9.62
N TYR A 20 -0.42 -6.15 8.48
CA TYR A 20 0.07 -7.41 7.95
C TYR A 20 1.56 -7.34 7.60
N LEU A 21 1.97 -6.33 6.83
CA LEU A 21 3.36 -6.19 6.36
C LEU A 21 4.34 -6.00 7.52
N LEU A 22 4.00 -5.20 8.53
CA LEU A 22 4.81 -5.03 9.75
C LEU A 22 4.92 -6.33 10.54
N THR A 23 3.86 -7.14 10.58
CA THR A 23 3.91 -8.46 11.22
C THR A 23 4.80 -9.41 10.42
N TYR A 24 4.65 -9.41 9.09
CA TYR A 24 5.42 -10.26 8.18
C TYR A 24 6.92 -9.95 8.25
N GLU A 25 7.29 -8.67 8.35
CA GLU A 25 8.68 -8.21 8.47
C GLU A 25 9.44 -8.88 9.63
N THR A 26 8.75 -9.17 10.75
CA THR A 26 9.38 -9.84 11.90
C THR A 26 9.83 -11.28 11.64
N GLN A 27 9.36 -11.89 10.55
CA GLN A 27 9.61 -13.29 10.18
C GLN A 27 10.19 -13.42 8.77
N ALA A 28 10.45 -12.30 8.10
CA ALA A 28 10.89 -12.25 6.71
C ALA A 28 12.30 -12.81 6.54
N GLN A 29 12.54 -13.46 5.40
CA GLN A 29 13.87 -13.85 4.99
C GLN A 29 14.68 -12.64 4.51
N GLU A 30 16.01 -12.73 4.53
CA GLU A 30 16.90 -11.61 4.19
C GLU A 30 16.66 -11.09 2.76
N ASP A 31 16.31 -11.97 1.83
CA ASP A 31 16.01 -11.66 0.44
C ASP A 31 14.63 -10.98 0.24
N GLU A 32 13.80 -10.93 1.28
CA GLU A 32 12.50 -10.23 1.27
C GLU A 32 12.58 -8.82 1.89
N LEU A 33 13.62 -8.55 2.69
CA LEU A 33 13.75 -7.30 3.44
C LEU A 33 13.81 -6.06 2.55
N PHE A 34 14.42 -6.17 1.37
CA PHE A 34 14.41 -5.06 0.41
C PHE A 34 12.99 -4.71 -0.04
N ALA A 35 12.22 -5.72 -0.43
CA ALA A 35 10.88 -5.52 -0.95
C ALA A 35 9.92 -5.02 0.16
N LEU A 36 10.08 -5.49 1.39
CA LEU A 36 9.36 -4.97 2.56
C LEU A 36 9.76 -3.54 2.90
N GLY A 37 11.05 -3.24 2.90
CA GLY A 37 11.58 -1.89 3.13
C GLY A 37 11.15 -0.88 2.07
N TYR A 38 10.85 -1.33 0.85
CA TYR A 38 10.21 -0.51 -0.17
C TYR A 38 8.71 -0.37 0.05
N LEU A 39 8.00 -1.48 0.31
CA LEU A 39 6.54 -1.52 0.32
C LEU A 39 5.92 -0.85 1.55
N ILE A 40 6.46 -1.09 2.75
CA ILE A 40 5.90 -0.58 4.01
C ILE A 40 5.77 0.95 3.99
N PRO A 41 6.80 1.74 3.63
CA PRO A 41 6.68 3.21 3.56
C PRO A 41 5.63 3.68 2.54
N GLN A 42 5.45 2.96 1.43
CA GLN A 42 4.47 3.32 0.40
C GLN A 42 3.04 3.16 0.91
N ILE A 43 2.78 2.08 1.66
CA ILE A 43 1.45 1.85 2.27
C ILE A 43 1.21 2.81 3.43
N ASP A 44 2.24 3.16 4.20
CA ASP A 44 2.15 4.17 5.27
C ASP A 44 1.77 5.55 4.70
N LEU A 45 2.37 5.96 3.58
CA LEU A 45 1.98 7.18 2.86
C LEU A 45 0.50 7.15 2.39
N VAL A 46 0.01 5.99 1.91
CA VAL A 46 -1.40 5.83 1.55
C VAL A 46 -2.29 5.99 2.78
N CYS A 47 -1.89 5.45 3.95
CA CYS A 47 -2.57 5.67 5.23
C CYS A 47 -2.65 7.17 5.58
N GLU A 48 -1.52 7.89 5.51
CA GLU A 48 -1.47 9.33 5.80
C GLU A 48 -2.36 10.14 4.86
N TRP A 49 -2.35 9.83 3.56
CA TRP A 49 -3.19 10.50 2.58
C TRP A 49 -4.68 10.21 2.80
N ALA A 50 -5.03 8.98 3.22
CA ALA A 50 -6.38 8.55 3.61
C ALA A 50 -6.92 9.29 4.83
N GLN A 51 -6.04 9.60 5.78
CA GLN A 51 -6.39 10.42 6.94
C GLN A 51 -6.55 11.90 6.58
N ALA A 52 -5.66 12.42 5.72
CA ALA A 52 -5.64 13.83 5.37
C ALA A 52 -6.76 14.27 4.41
N GLN A 53 -7.56 13.34 3.86
CA GLN A 53 -8.53 13.61 2.77
C GLN A 53 -7.90 14.43 1.63
N SER A 54 -6.64 14.12 1.33
CA SER A 54 -5.80 14.91 0.42
C SER A 54 -6.33 14.86 -1.03
N ALA A 55 -6.02 15.86 -1.85
CA ALA A 55 -6.40 15.91 -3.27
C ALA A 55 -5.89 14.72 -4.10
N LEU A 56 -4.85 14.01 -3.62
CA LEU A 56 -4.43 12.73 -4.21
C LEU A 56 -5.54 11.68 -4.08
N ILE A 57 -6.24 11.68 -2.95
CA ILE A 57 -7.46 10.90 -2.75
C ILE A 57 -8.63 11.50 -3.47
N GLN A 58 -8.74 12.79 -3.75
CA GLN A 58 -9.80 13.28 -4.65
C GLN A 58 -9.62 12.76 -6.10
N GLY A 59 -8.38 12.45 -6.51
CA GLY A 59 -8.08 11.68 -7.72
C GLY A 59 -8.56 10.22 -7.62
N LEU A 60 -8.47 9.63 -6.43
CA LEU A 60 -8.94 8.27 -6.09
C LEU A 60 -10.43 8.21 -5.66
N GLU A 61 -11.07 9.32 -5.32
CA GLU A 61 -12.52 9.45 -5.07
C GLU A 61 -13.27 9.41 -6.41
N LYS A 62 -12.59 9.83 -7.49
CA LYS A 62 -13.00 9.53 -8.87
C LYS A 62 -12.62 8.12 -9.30
N ALA A 63 -11.75 7.42 -8.57
CA ALA A 63 -11.57 6.00 -8.76
C ALA A 63 -12.77 5.31 -8.11
N SER A 64 -13.74 5.02 -8.95
CA SER A 64 -14.84 4.09 -8.67
C SER A 64 -14.34 2.64 -8.50
N GLY A 65 -13.12 2.44 -8.03
CA GLY A 65 -12.31 1.22 -8.16
C GLY A 65 -11.92 0.59 -6.82
N ASP A 66 -11.61 -0.70 -6.89
CA ASP A 66 -11.08 -1.52 -5.80
C ASP A 66 -9.77 -0.89 -5.27
N PHE A 67 -9.71 -0.62 -3.96
CA PHE A 67 -8.51 -0.12 -3.24
C PHE A 67 -7.24 -0.85 -3.68
N ILE A 68 -7.33 -2.17 -3.85
CA ILE A 68 -6.21 -3.03 -4.22
C ILE A 68 -5.71 -2.63 -5.61
N GLN A 69 -6.62 -2.44 -6.57
CA GLN A 69 -6.26 -2.11 -7.95
C GLN A 69 -5.53 -0.77 -8.03
N ASP A 70 -6.07 0.25 -7.37
CA ASP A 70 -5.53 1.61 -7.46
C ASP A 70 -4.18 1.73 -6.74
N CYS A 71 -4.05 1.15 -5.54
CA CYS A 71 -2.76 1.06 -4.85
C CYS A 71 -1.73 0.28 -5.68
N THR A 72 -2.15 -0.79 -6.37
CA THR A 72 -1.27 -1.53 -7.29
C THR A 72 -0.75 -0.64 -8.41
N GLN A 73 -1.60 0.20 -9.00
CA GLN A 73 -1.19 1.12 -10.07
C GLN A 73 -0.18 2.16 -9.57
N VAL A 74 -0.41 2.73 -8.39
CA VAL A 74 0.52 3.69 -7.77
C VAL A 74 1.87 3.04 -7.48
N LEU A 75 1.88 1.85 -6.87
CA LEU A 75 3.11 1.08 -6.63
C LEU A 75 3.85 0.82 -7.94
N GLN A 76 3.15 0.38 -8.99
CA GLN A 76 3.76 0.14 -10.30
C GLN A 76 4.38 1.39 -10.90
N ALA A 77 3.73 2.55 -10.80
CA ALA A 77 4.26 3.83 -11.28
C ALA A 77 5.50 4.29 -10.49
N ASN A 78 5.48 4.13 -9.16
CA ASN A 78 6.60 4.49 -8.30
C ASN A 78 7.82 3.61 -8.59
N MET A 79 7.64 2.29 -8.67
CA MET A 79 8.73 1.36 -8.98
C MET A 79 9.34 1.58 -10.37
N GLN A 80 8.54 2.01 -11.35
CA GLN A 80 9.05 2.40 -12.68
C GLN A 80 9.90 3.67 -12.59
N SER A 81 9.48 4.64 -11.80
CA SER A 81 10.19 5.91 -11.61
C SER A 81 11.50 5.73 -10.84
N ASP A 82 11.52 4.82 -9.86
CA ASP A 82 12.69 4.48 -9.04
C ASP A 82 13.70 3.56 -9.75
N ALA A 83 13.43 3.19 -11.02
CA ALA A 83 14.27 2.34 -11.85
C ALA A 83 14.62 0.97 -11.22
N LEU A 84 13.69 0.41 -10.44
CA LEU A 84 13.86 -0.91 -9.82
C LEU A 84 14.02 -2.02 -10.86
N THR A 85 14.78 -3.06 -10.50
CA THR A 85 14.97 -4.20 -11.40
C THR A 85 13.65 -4.95 -11.60
N SER A 86 13.57 -5.77 -12.65
CA SER A 86 12.39 -6.60 -12.87
C SER A 86 12.16 -7.60 -11.72
N THR A 87 13.24 -8.11 -11.13
CA THR A 87 13.18 -9.04 -9.98
C THR A 87 12.60 -8.35 -8.75
N ASP A 88 13.11 -7.17 -8.41
CA ASP A 88 12.63 -6.40 -7.25
C ASP A 88 11.14 -6.06 -7.39
N ARG A 89 10.75 -5.60 -8.59
CA ARG A 89 9.35 -5.29 -8.92
C ARG A 89 8.44 -6.50 -8.75
N GLN A 90 8.89 -7.68 -9.16
CA GLN A 90 8.11 -8.90 -8.99
C GLN A 90 7.97 -9.29 -7.51
N GLN A 91 9.05 -9.19 -6.73
CA GLN A 91 9.01 -9.49 -5.29
C GLN A 91 8.10 -8.51 -4.53
N ILE A 92 8.21 -7.20 -4.80
CA ILE A 92 7.35 -6.17 -4.20
C ILE A 92 5.88 -6.44 -4.54
N LEU A 93 5.56 -6.75 -5.80
CA LEU A 93 4.18 -7.04 -6.22
C LEU A 93 3.65 -8.34 -5.61
N ALA A 94 4.49 -9.37 -5.47
CA ALA A 94 4.09 -10.62 -4.83
C ALA A 94 3.75 -10.41 -3.35
N LEU A 95 4.59 -9.66 -2.62
CA LEU A 95 4.33 -9.30 -1.22
C LEU A 95 3.07 -8.43 -1.08
N TRP A 96 2.87 -7.48 -1.99
CA TRP A 96 1.66 -6.66 -2.01
C TRP A 96 0.40 -7.50 -2.24
N GLN A 97 0.42 -8.41 -3.22
CA GLN A 97 -0.70 -9.33 -3.47
C GLN A 97 -1.00 -10.21 -2.25
N LEU A 98 0.05 -10.70 -1.58
CA LEU A 98 -0.09 -11.46 -0.35
C LEU A 98 -0.78 -10.62 0.74
N ALA A 99 -0.32 -9.38 0.97
CA ALA A 99 -0.95 -8.46 1.92
C ALA A 99 -2.42 -8.20 1.59
N CYS A 100 -2.76 -8.09 0.31
CA CYS A 100 -4.14 -7.88 -0.15
C CYS A 100 -5.08 -9.03 0.20
N THR A 101 -4.59 -10.28 0.33
CA THR A 101 -5.43 -11.41 0.77
C THR A 101 -5.89 -11.30 2.23
N HIS A 102 -5.28 -10.39 3.01
CA HIS A 102 -5.60 -10.13 4.41
C HIS A 102 -6.50 -8.90 4.62
N ILE A 103 -6.84 -8.18 3.54
CA ILE A 103 -7.80 -7.07 3.57
C ILE A 103 -9.23 -7.64 3.58
N ARG A 104 -10.11 -7.11 4.44
CA ARG A 104 -11.49 -7.60 4.64
C ARG A 104 -12.52 -6.49 4.55
#